data_AF-A0A7S3IPV0-F1
#
_entry.id   AF-A0A7S3IPV0-F1
#
_cell.length_a   1.000
_cell.length_b   1.000
_cell.length_c   1.000
_cell.angle_alpha   90.00
_cell.angle_beta   90.00
_cell.angle_gamma   90.00
#
_symmetry.space_group_name_H-M   'P 1'
#
loop_
_entity.id
_entity.type
_entity.pdbx_description
1 polymer ?
#
loop_
_entity_poly.entity_id
_entity_poly.type
_entity_poly.pdbx_seq_one_letter_code
_entity_poly.pdbx_strand_id
1 'polypeptide(L)'
;DSGDGVTHTVPIYEGFAIPHAVSKILLAGRDLTKFMAKLLTERGHNFVSTAELEIVRDMKEKICFVALDYEAAMKQAAESKTLEKSYELPDGNVIEVGNARFRCPEYLFKPLEMNGREFDSIQELTFKS
;
A
#
# COMPACT_ATOMS: atom_id res chain seq x y z
N ASP A 1 8.77 7.26 10.14
CA ASP A 1 8.04 8.28 9.36
C ASP A 1 7.83 7.75 7.94
N SER A 2 6.60 7.76 7.42
CA SER A 2 6.29 7.28 6.06
C SER A 2 5.37 8.29 5.38
N GLY A 3 5.91 8.96 4.35
CA GLY A 3 5.22 10.03 3.63
C GLY A 3 4.73 9.61 2.24
N ASP A 4 4.62 10.57 1.32
CA ASP A 4 4.25 10.31 -0.07
C ASP A 4 5.40 9.72 -0.89
N GLY A 5 6.63 10.20 -0.71
CA GLY A 5 7.78 9.82 -1.55
C GLY A 5 8.86 9.00 -0.86
N VAL A 6 8.90 8.97 0.47
CA VAL A 6 9.97 8.34 1.24
C VAL A 6 9.48 7.85 2.59
N THR A 7 10.07 6.76 3.06
CA THR A 7 9.92 6.25 4.42
C THR A 7 11.26 6.27 5.12
N HIS A 8 11.29 6.80 6.34
CA HIS A 8 12.47 6.92 7.21
C HIS A 8 12.23 6.21 8.53
N THR A 9 13.27 5.54 9.03
CA THR A 9 13.38 5.10 10.42
C THR A 9 14.40 6.00 11.12
N VAL A 10 14.00 6.60 12.24
CA VAL A 10 14.84 7.54 12.98
C VAL A 10 14.82 7.09 14.45
N PRO A 11 15.85 6.37 14.91
CA PRO A 11 15.98 6.01 16.32
C PRO A 11 16.29 7.26 17.15
N ILE A 12 15.57 7.41 18.26
CA ILE A 12 15.67 8.55 19.17
C ILE A 12 16.02 8.03 20.55
N TYR A 13 17.09 8.56 21.14
CA TYR A 13 17.51 8.26 22.50
C TYR A 13 17.67 9.58 23.27
N GLU A 14 16.99 9.69 24.42
CA GLU A 14 16.98 10.90 25.26
C GLU A 14 16.64 12.21 24.51
N GLY A 15 15.76 12.12 23.50
CA GLY A 15 15.34 13.27 22.70
C GLY A 15 16.30 13.64 21.57
N PHE A 16 17.41 12.92 21.40
CA PHE A 16 18.35 13.10 20.29
C PHE A 16 18.22 11.97 19.28
N ALA A 17 18.13 12.33 18.00
CA ALA A 17 18.20 11.37 16.90
C ALA A 17 19.62 10.80 16.81
N ILE A 18 19.73 9.49 16.61
CA ILE A 18 21.00 8.79 16.43
C ILE A 18 21.32 8.76 14.92
N PRO A 19 22.18 9.65 14.37
CA PRO A 19 22.23 9.88 12.93
C PRO A 19 22.76 8.70 12.12
N HIS A 20 23.64 7.88 12.72
CA HIS A 20 24.25 6.73 12.07
C HIS A 20 23.31 5.53 11.92
N ALA A 21 22.18 5.54 12.63
CA ALA A 21 21.18 4.48 12.62
C ALA A 21 19.90 4.92 11.88
N VAL A 22 19.91 6.11 11.26
CA VAL A 22 18.82 6.57 10.39
C VAL A 22 18.86 5.79 9.09
N SER A 23 17.77 5.08 8.79
CA SER A 23 17.61 4.36 7.53
C SER A 23 16.47 4.95 6.71
N LYS A 24 16.57 4.85 5.39
CA LYS A 24 15.57 5.37 4.45
C LYS A 24 15.32 4.42 3.30
N ILE A 25 14.07 4.36 2.86
CA ILE A 25 13.66 3.63 1.65
C ILE A 25 12.80 4.53 0.75
N LEU A 26 12.98 4.37 -0.56
CA LEU A 26 12.18 5.05 -1.59
C LEU A 26 10.91 4.23 -1.90
N LEU A 27 10.20 3.85 -0.84
CA LEU A 27 8.93 3.14 -0.90
C LEU A 27 7.96 3.82 0.06
N ALA A 28 6.88 4.36 -0.50
CA ALA A 28 6.00 5.28 0.21
C ALA A 28 4.59 5.35 -0.43
N GLY A 29 3.79 6.35 -0.01
CA GLY A 29 2.41 6.53 -0.43
C GLY A 29 2.18 6.60 -1.94
N ARG A 30 3.12 7.19 -2.70
CA ARG A 30 3.03 7.31 -4.16
C ARG A 30 3.22 5.98 -4.86
N ASP A 31 4.16 5.17 -4.39
CA ASP A 31 4.38 3.83 -4.92
C ASP A 31 3.18 2.92 -4.62
N LEU A 32 2.56 3.06 -3.44
CA LEU A 32 1.31 2.40 -3.10
C LEU A 32 0.15 2.79 -4.03
N THR A 33 -0.01 4.09 -4.32
CA THR A 33 -1.05 4.55 -5.26
C THR A 33 -0.84 3.97 -6.66
N LYS A 34 0.40 3.94 -7.15
CA LYS A 34 0.72 3.32 -8.45
C LYS A 34 0.48 1.82 -8.44
N PHE A 35 0.80 1.15 -7.34
CA PHE A 35 0.56 -0.27 -7.18
C PHE A 35 -0.94 -0.60 -7.13
N MET A 36 -1.72 0.21 -6.42
CA MET A 36 -3.20 0.13 -6.41
C MET A 36 -3.77 0.25 -7.83
N ALA A 37 -3.28 1.22 -8.62
CA ALA A 37 -3.71 1.38 -10.02
C ALA A 37 -3.40 0.12 -10.85
N LYS A 38 -2.20 -0.47 -10.68
CA LYS A 38 -1.83 -1.74 -11.34
C LYS A 38 -2.76 -2.90 -10.95
N LEU A 39 -3.12 -3.02 -9.67
CA LEU A 39 -4.06 -4.04 -9.19
C LEU A 39 -5.49 -3.84 -9.74
N LEU A 40 -5.91 -2.59 -9.94
CA LEU A 40 -7.21 -2.26 -10.53
C LEU A 40 -7.22 -2.56 -12.04
N THR A 41 -6.09 -2.32 -12.73
CA THR A 41 -5.89 -2.74 -14.12
C THR A 41 -6.01 -4.25 -14.30
N GLU A 42 -5.48 -5.06 -13.37
CA GLU A 42 -5.65 -6.53 -13.38
C GLU A 42 -7.13 -6.97 -13.35
N ARG A 43 -8.01 -6.14 -12.77
CA ARG A 43 -9.47 -6.36 -12.72
C ARG A 43 -10.24 -5.71 -13.88
N GLY A 44 -9.54 -5.06 -14.83
CA GLY A 44 -10.15 -4.42 -15.99
C GLY A 44 -10.46 -2.93 -15.83
N HIS A 45 -10.10 -2.30 -14.70
CA HIS A 45 -10.24 -0.86 -14.50
C HIS A 45 -8.91 -0.15 -14.78
N ASN A 46 -8.81 0.50 -15.95
CA ASN A 46 -7.59 1.20 -16.34
C ASN A 46 -7.64 2.67 -15.91
N PHE A 47 -6.80 3.00 -14.92
CA PHE A 47 -6.55 4.37 -14.49
C PHE A 47 -5.16 4.79 -14.98
N VAL A 48 -5.09 5.73 -15.93
CA VAL A 48 -3.83 6.07 -16.63
C VAL A 48 -3.46 7.55 -16.43
N SER A 49 -4.45 8.43 -16.37
CA SER A 49 -4.23 9.87 -16.24
C SER A 49 -3.84 10.28 -14.83
N THR A 50 -3.20 11.44 -14.70
CA THR A 50 -2.84 12.01 -13.40
C THR A 50 -4.06 12.30 -12.53
N ALA A 51 -5.17 12.75 -13.11
CA ALA A 51 -6.42 12.98 -12.40
C ALA A 51 -7.03 11.67 -11.87
N GLU A 52 -6.94 10.59 -12.66
CA GLU A 52 -7.41 9.27 -12.22
C GLU A 52 -6.55 8.70 -11.10
N LEU A 53 -5.24 8.96 -11.09
CA LEU A 53 -4.37 8.56 -9.97
C LEU A 53 -4.73 9.27 -8.66
N GLU A 54 -5.30 10.48 -8.71
CA GLU A 54 -5.85 11.13 -7.52
C GLU A 54 -7.09 10.41 -6.99
N ILE A 55 -7.93 9.87 -7.87
CA ILE A 55 -9.07 9.04 -7.48
C ILE A 55 -8.57 7.73 -6.84
N VAL A 56 -7.55 7.10 -7.42
CA VAL A 56 -6.92 5.90 -6.85
C VAL A 56 -6.28 6.21 -5.49
N ARG A 57 -5.72 7.40 -5.30
CA ARG A 57 -5.18 7.87 -4.01
C ARG A 57 -6.28 7.99 -2.96
N ASP A 58 -7.38 8.66 -3.27
CA ASP A 58 -8.53 8.80 -2.37
C ASP A 58 -9.14 7.44 -2.01
N MET A 59 -9.26 6.56 -3.01
CA MET A 59 -9.69 5.19 -2.81
C MET A 59 -8.75 4.46 -1.84
N LYS A 60 -7.43 4.47 -2.10
CA LYS A 60 -6.43 3.87 -1.20
C LYS A 60 -6.62 4.36 0.25
N GLU A 61 -6.80 5.67 0.45
CA GLU A 61 -6.96 6.26 1.78
C GLU A 61 -8.29 5.85 2.46
N LYS A 62 -9.37 5.65 1.70
CA LYS A 62 -10.71 5.33 2.24
C LYS A 62 -10.99 3.85 2.46
N ILE A 63 -10.44 2.97 1.62
CA ILE A 63 -10.84 1.55 1.59
C ILE A 63 -9.73 0.57 1.95
N CYS A 64 -8.45 0.94 1.80
CA CYS A 64 -7.36 0.02 2.09
C CYS A 64 -7.18 -0.19 3.59
N PHE A 65 -6.66 -1.36 3.95
CA PHE A 65 -6.34 -1.73 5.33
C PHE A 65 -5.19 -2.73 5.35
N VAL A 66 -4.36 -2.69 6.39
CA VAL A 66 -3.30 -3.69 6.59
C VAL A 66 -3.92 -4.94 7.19
N ALA A 67 -3.72 -6.10 6.56
CA ALA A 67 -4.12 -7.39 7.13
C ALA A 67 -3.08 -7.84 8.18
N LEU A 68 -3.54 -8.41 9.30
CA LEU A 68 -2.65 -9.01 10.30
C LEU A 68 -1.99 -10.29 9.77
N ASP A 69 -2.78 -11.13 9.11
CA ASP A 69 -2.34 -12.34 8.42
C ASP A 69 -2.79 -12.24 6.97
N TYR A 70 -1.83 -11.98 6.08
CA TYR A 70 -2.07 -11.83 4.65
C TYR A 70 -2.58 -13.12 4.00
N GLU A 71 -2.06 -14.29 4.41
CA GLU A 71 -2.43 -15.57 3.81
C GLU A 71 -3.86 -15.97 4.21
N ALA A 72 -4.21 -15.77 5.48
CA ALA A 72 -5.57 -15.97 5.95
C ALA A 72 -6.55 -15.00 5.27
N ALA A 73 -6.19 -13.72 5.13
CA ALA A 73 -7.01 -12.72 4.45
C ALA A 73 -7.20 -13.05 2.96
N MET A 74 -6.18 -13.58 2.28
CA MET A 74 -6.29 -14.05 0.89
C MET A 74 -7.25 -15.24 0.75
N LYS A 75 -7.17 -16.22 1.65
CA LYS A 75 -8.11 -17.36 1.66
C LYS A 75 -9.54 -16.89 1.91
N GLN A 76 -9.73 -16.04 2.91
CA GLN A 76 -11.05 -15.47 3.21
C GLN A 76 -11.60 -14.65 2.04
N ALA A 77 -10.76 -13.87 1.34
CA ALA A 77 -11.19 -13.10 0.16
C ALA A 77 -11.55 -13.99 -1.04
N ALA A 78 -10.99 -15.20 -1.14
CA ALA A 78 -11.35 -16.17 -2.16
C ALA A 78 -12.66 -16.90 -1.83
N GLU A 79 -12.92 -17.16 -0.55
CA GLU A 79 -14.11 -17.88 -0.07
C GLU A 79 -15.30 -16.96 0.20
N SER A 80 -15.07 -15.68 0.49
CA SER A 80 -16.07 -14.74 0.99
C SER A 80 -15.96 -13.35 0.35
N LYS A 81 -17.12 -12.80 -0.01
CA LYS A 81 -17.27 -11.41 -0.47
C LYS A 81 -17.31 -10.39 0.66
N THR A 82 -17.14 -10.80 1.91
CA THR A 82 -17.19 -9.91 3.09
C THR A 82 -16.14 -8.80 3.06
N LEU A 83 -15.03 -9.02 2.34
CA LEU A 83 -13.95 -8.06 2.17
C LEU A 83 -14.14 -7.14 0.95
N GLU A 84 -15.15 -7.38 0.12
CA GLU A 84 -15.50 -6.50 -0.99
C GLU A 84 -16.13 -5.22 -0.46
N LYS A 85 -15.69 -4.07 -1.01
CA LYS A 85 -16.27 -2.77 -0.70
C LYS A 85 -16.50 -2.00 -1.98
N SER A 86 -17.68 -1.43 -2.11
CA SER A 86 -18.03 -0.54 -3.20
C SER A 86 -17.40 0.83 -3.02
N TYR A 87 -16.94 1.41 -4.11
CA TYR A 87 -16.43 2.77 -4.19
C TYR A 87 -17.09 3.48 -5.38
N GLU A 88 -17.66 4.65 -5.13
CA GLU A 88 -18.29 5.48 -6.16
C GLU A 88 -17.26 6.40 -6.79
N LEU A 89 -17.08 6.27 -8.10
CA LEU A 89 -16.25 7.13 -8.92
C LEU A 89 -16.94 8.49 -9.17
N PRO A 90 -16.20 9.56 -9.49
CA PRO A 90 -16.78 10.88 -9.75
C PRO A 90 -17.75 10.94 -10.93
N ASP A 91 -17.74 9.95 -11.82
CA ASP A 91 -18.67 9.79 -12.94
C ASP A 91 -19.99 9.10 -12.53
N GLY A 92 -20.12 8.70 -11.26
CA GLY A 92 -21.26 7.96 -10.71
C GLY A 92 -21.16 6.44 -10.87
N ASN A 93 -20.09 5.92 -11.48
CA ASN A 93 -19.88 4.48 -11.58
C ASN A 93 -19.41 3.89 -10.26
N VAL A 94 -20.00 2.78 -9.85
CA VAL A 94 -19.61 2.07 -8.62
C VAL A 94 -18.69 0.91 -8.99
N ILE A 95 -17.50 0.88 -8.41
CA ILE A 95 -16.56 -0.23 -8.57
C ILE A 95 -16.46 -1.05 -7.28
N GLU A 96 -16.33 -2.37 -7.42
CA GLU A 96 -16.14 -3.28 -6.29
C GLU A 96 -14.66 -3.62 -6.12
N VAL A 97 -14.11 -3.21 -4.98
CA VAL A 97 -12.72 -3.49 -4.64
C VAL A 97 -12.68 -4.56 -3.54
N GLY A 98 -12.12 -5.72 -3.89
CA GLY A 98 -11.95 -6.86 -2.98
C GLY A 98 -10.56 -6.90 -2.37
N ASN A 99 -9.78 -7.91 -2.77
CA ASN A 99 -8.45 -8.20 -2.22
C ASN A 99 -7.39 -7.09 -2.42
N ALA A 100 -7.57 -6.21 -3.41
CA ALA A 100 -6.67 -5.07 -3.61
C ALA A 100 -6.57 -4.16 -2.38
N ARG A 101 -7.61 -4.13 -1.53
CA ARG A 101 -7.68 -3.33 -0.30
C ARG A 101 -6.57 -3.66 0.71
N PHE A 102 -6.20 -4.93 0.82
CA PHE A 102 -5.13 -5.36 1.73
C PHE A 102 -3.85 -5.75 1.00
N ARG A 103 -3.95 -6.16 -0.27
CA ARG A 103 -2.78 -6.41 -1.12
C ARG A 103 -1.98 -5.14 -1.42
N CYS A 104 -2.65 -4.00 -1.59
CA CYS A 104 -1.96 -2.71 -1.79
C CYS A 104 -0.99 -2.38 -0.63
N PRO A 105 -1.45 -2.30 0.64
CA PRO A 105 -0.56 -2.01 1.76
C PRO A 105 0.44 -3.12 2.09
N GLU A 106 0.16 -4.38 1.70
CA GLU A 106 1.14 -5.49 1.82
C GLU A 106 2.45 -5.19 1.08
N TYR A 107 2.41 -4.32 0.07
CA TYR A 107 3.60 -3.88 -0.65
C TYR A 107 4.68 -3.24 0.25
N LEU A 108 4.30 -2.65 1.39
CA LEU A 108 5.25 -2.13 2.39
C LEU A 108 5.99 -3.24 3.16
N PHE A 109 5.37 -4.41 3.30
CA PHE A 109 5.90 -5.54 4.06
C PHE A 109 6.60 -6.54 3.16
N LYS A 110 6.16 -6.68 1.91
CA LYS A 110 6.68 -7.65 0.93
C LYS A 110 6.90 -7.00 -0.44
N PRO A 111 7.83 -6.03 -0.57
CA PRO A 111 8.05 -5.30 -1.81
C PRO A 111 8.49 -6.19 -2.99
N LEU A 112 9.31 -7.21 -2.71
CA LEU A 112 9.79 -8.15 -3.73
C LEU A 112 8.67 -9.04 -4.25
N GLU A 113 7.90 -9.68 -3.36
CA GLU A 113 6.83 -10.60 -3.74
C GLU A 113 5.67 -9.89 -4.46
N MET A 114 5.35 -8.66 -4.07
CA MET A 114 4.16 -7.96 -4.58
C MET A 114 4.39 -7.24 -5.90
N ASN A 115 5.53 -6.57 -6.08
CA ASN A 115 5.79 -5.74 -7.26
C ASN A 115 7.19 -5.94 -7.87
N GLY A 116 7.93 -6.96 -7.44
CA GLY A 116 9.25 -7.30 -7.98
C GLY A 116 10.32 -6.25 -7.70
N ARG A 117 10.16 -5.42 -6.66
CA ARG A 117 11.17 -4.42 -6.29
C ARG A 117 12.02 -4.93 -5.13
N GLU A 118 13.34 -4.89 -5.30
CA GLU A 118 14.33 -5.19 -4.27
C GLU A 118 14.47 -4.02 -3.29
N PHE A 119 13.44 -3.82 -2.47
CA PHE A 119 13.50 -2.91 -1.33
C PHE A 119 13.44 -3.71 -0.03
N ASP A 120 14.04 -3.17 1.03
CA ASP A 120 13.77 -3.65 2.38
C ASP A 120 12.31 -3.40 2.75
N SER A 121 11.73 -4.34 3.49
CA SER A 121 10.41 -4.15 4.09
C SER A 121 10.46 -3.14 5.23
N ILE A 122 9.35 -2.48 5.56
CA ILE A 122 9.33 -1.51 6.67
C ILE A 122 9.68 -2.14 8.03
N GLN A 123 9.32 -3.41 8.21
CA GLN A 123 9.63 -4.20 9.41
C GLN A 123 11.12 -4.51 9.50
N GLU A 124 11.74 -4.92 8.40
CA GLU A 124 13.17 -5.19 8.35
C GLU A 124 13.99 -3.90 8.48
N LEU A 125 13.54 -2.82 7.85
CA LEU A 125 14.14 -1.50 7.99
C LEU A 125 14.15 -1.06 9.46
N THR A 126 13.02 -1.23 10.16
CA THR A 126 12.89 -0.88 11.58
C THR A 126 13.76 -1.76 12.46
N PHE A 127 13.87 -3.06 12.16
CA PHE A 127 14.71 -3.98 12.92
C PHE A 127 16.22 -3.71 12.73
N LYS A 128 16.63 -3.24 11.55
CA LYS A 128 18.03 -2.86 11.24
C LYS A 128 18.43 -1.50 11.84
N SER A 129 17.47 -0.70 12.30
CA SER A 129 17.69 0.67 12.83
C SER A 129 18.06 0.67 14.30
#